data_AF-F4R8N9-F1
#
_entry.id   AF-F4R8N9-F1
#
_cell.length_a   1.000
_cell.length_b   1.000
_cell.length_c   1.000
_cell.angle_alpha   90.00
_cell.angle_beta   90.00
_cell.angle_gamma   90.00
#
_symmetry.space_group_name_H-M   'P 1'
#
loop_
_entity.id
_entity.type
_entity.pdbx_description
1 polymer ?
#
loop_
_entity_poly.entity_id
_entity_poly.type
_entity_poly.pdbx_seq_one_letter_code
_entity_poly.pdbx_strand_id
1 'polypeptide(L)'
;MDHLDENEEEEEEDIESMIKKELEDIKASKPTHSLVQRFVYKKTDCECLGFIRFPKGRNPIQFINHMVKKVHEGQPGSGLRYIQRVTPVTATCPSTSLTAFKSLVTQVLKPYFGLDRTTSSTSFGLQYRIEPIIRCHDQPLNRTEVIKSIGEIVEDFNSEKYIGIKPLEDQVDSRIPLKHKVNLNNAKVVILVSVYKYVVGISVVSDYDQECKRFNLQAIAEAREKTQLDTSAKLKPIEVMPTDSSISICS
;
A
#
# COMPACT_ATOMS: atom_id res chain seq x y z
N MET A 1 -53.67 -67.61 27.29
CA MET A 1 -53.27 -66.29 27.79
C MET A 1 -51.76 -66.26 27.76
N ASP A 2 -51.21 -65.15 27.26
CA ASP A 2 -49.82 -64.67 27.44
C ASP A 2 -48.83 -64.90 26.27
N HIS A 3 -49.03 -64.11 25.21
CA HIS A 3 -48.21 -62.99 24.67
C HIS A 3 -46.69 -62.82 24.96
N LEU A 4 -45.97 -62.41 23.88
CA LEU A 4 -44.72 -61.59 23.74
C LEU A 4 -43.36 -62.34 23.82
N ASP A 5 -42.31 -62.11 23.00
CA ASP A 5 -41.90 -61.02 22.10
C ASP A 5 -40.99 -61.55 20.95
N GLU A 6 -41.17 -61.03 19.72
CA GLU A 6 -40.18 -61.02 18.63
C GLU A 6 -39.36 -59.74 18.75
N ASN A 7 -38.02 -59.81 18.74
CA ASN A 7 -37.17 -58.62 18.75
C ASN A 7 -36.42 -58.52 17.41
N GLU A 8 -36.79 -57.49 16.66
CA GLU A 8 -36.20 -57.02 15.41
C GLU A 8 -34.84 -56.36 15.71
N GLU A 9 -33.75 -56.88 15.12
CA GLU A 9 -32.44 -56.22 15.12
C GLU A 9 -31.80 -56.32 13.71
N GLU A 10 -32.41 -55.68 12.72
CA GLU A 10 -31.77 -55.37 11.43
C GLU A 10 -32.18 -53.95 10.99
N GLU A 11 -31.21 -53.18 10.46
CA GLU A 11 -31.34 -51.85 9.80
C GLU A 11 -30.92 -50.55 10.54
N GLU A 12 -30.01 -50.56 11.53
CA GLU A 12 -29.34 -49.30 11.96
C GLU A 12 -27.96 -49.03 11.32
N GLU A 13 -27.27 -50.04 10.77
CA GLU A 13 -25.91 -49.88 10.23
C GLU A 13 -25.85 -49.18 8.85
N ASP A 14 -26.94 -49.17 8.08
CA ASP A 14 -26.93 -48.64 6.70
C ASP A 14 -26.87 -47.11 6.68
N ILE A 15 -27.62 -46.46 7.59
CA ILE A 15 -27.69 -45.00 7.67
C ILE A 15 -26.37 -44.42 8.22
N GLU A 16 -25.75 -45.04 9.23
CA GLU A 16 -24.48 -44.55 9.78
C GLU A 16 -23.34 -44.68 8.76
N SER A 17 -23.33 -45.77 7.98
CA SER A 17 -22.36 -45.97 6.91
C SER A 17 -22.53 -44.94 5.76
N MET A 18 -23.77 -44.59 5.41
CA MET A 18 -24.07 -43.56 4.41
C MET A 18 -23.68 -42.15 4.89
N ILE A 19 -23.96 -41.80 6.15
CA ILE A 19 -23.57 -40.50 6.74
C ILE A 19 -22.04 -40.36 6.78
N LYS A 20 -21.33 -41.44 7.12
CA LYS A 20 -19.87 -41.44 7.17
C LYS A 20 -19.26 -41.26 5.78
N LYS A 21 -19.83 -41.89 4.76
CA LYS A 21 -19.43 -41.74 3.37
C LYS A 21 -19.70 -40.33 2.85
N GLU A 22 -20.85 -39.73 3.16
CA GLU A 22 -21.12 -38.32 2.83
C GLU A 22 -20.16 -37.35 3.54
N LEU A 23 -19.84 -37.59 4.83
CA LEU A 23 -18.87 -36.80 5.58
C LEU A 23 -17.43 -36.93 5.04
N GLU A 24 -17.07 -38.09 4.51
CA GLU A 24 -15.79 -38.34 3.85
C GLU A 24 -15.73 -37.67 2.48
N ASP A 25 -16.80 -37.70 1.69
CA ASP A 25 -16.90 -37.00 0.41
C ASP A 25 -16.87 -35.46 0.57
N ILE A 26 -17.45 -34.92 1.66
CA ILE A 26 -17.34 -33.49 2.00
C ILE A 26 -15.91 -33.11 2.42
N LYS A 27 -15.18 -34.00 3.10
CA LYS A 27 -13.77 -33.79 3.49
C LYS A 27 -12.79 -33.99 2.32
N ALA A 28 -13.13 -34.85 1.37
CA ALA A 28 -12.38 -35.11 0.14
C ALA A 28 -12.65 -34.04 -0.94
N SER A 29 -13.85 -33.45 -0.94
CA SER A 29 -14.21 -32.16 -1.57
C SER A 29 -13.57 -30.98 -0.83
N LYS A 30 -12.29 -31.09 -0.47
CA LYS A 30 -11.47 -29.89 -0.41
C LYS A 30 -11.34 -29.41 -1.84
N PRO A 31 -11.71 -28.16 -2.17
CA PRO A 31 -11.39 -27.62 -3.48
C PRO A 31 -9.87 -27.80 -3.68
N THR A 32 -9.49 -28.60 -4.67
CA THR A 32 -8.10 -28.93 -5.03
C THR A 32 -7.34 -27.73 -5.59
N HIS A 33 -8.01 -26.58 -5.70
CA HIS A 33 -7.45 -25.27 -5.38
C HIS A 33 -8.49 -24.55 -4.53
N SER A 34 -8.34 -24.55 -3.20
CA SER A 34 -8.97 -23.48 -2.44
C SER A 34 -8.32 -22.22 -3.03
N LEU A 35 -9.10 -21.48 -3.81
CA LEU A 35 -8.70 -20.15 -4.24
C LEU A 35 -8.65 -19.38 -2.93
N VAL A 36 -7.52 -19.49 -2.21
CA VAL A 36 -7.16 -18.61 -1.11
C VAL A 36 -7.38 -17.23 -1.69
N GLN A 37 -8.49 -16.61 -1.32
CA GLN A 37 -9.02 -15.47 -2.04
C GLN A 37 -7.93 -14.41 -1.99
N ARG A 38 -7.19 -14.26 -3.10
CA ARG A 38 -5.87 -13.59 -3.10
C ARG A 38 -6.01 -12.14 -2.62
N PHE A 39 -7.18 -11.57 -2.82
CA PHE A 39 -7.57 -10.26 -2.37
C PHE A 39 -8.99 -10.34 -1.81
N VAL A 40 -9.19 -9.86 -0.58
CA VAL A 40 -10.52 -9.80 0.07
C VAL A 40 -10.90 -8.34 0.22
N TYR A 41 -12.00 -7.94 -0.40
CA TYR A 41 -12.63 -6.63 -0.18
C TYR A 41 -13.34 -6.61 1.18
N LYS A 42 -13.14 -5.54 1.95
CA LYS A 42 -13.88 -5.31 3.20
C LYS A 42 -14.62 -3.97 3.10
N LYS A 43 -15.96 -4.04 3.13
CA LYS A 43 -16.84 -2.87 3.19
C LYS A 43 -16.64 -2.17 4.54
N THR A 44 -16.59 -0.85 4.52
CA THR A 44 -16.50 -0.01 5.72
C THR A 44 -17.58 1.06 5.70
N ASP A 45 -17.87 1.64 6.86
CA ASP A 45 -18.81 2.77 7.02
C ASP A 45 -18.32 4.07 6.35
N CYS A 46 -17.14 4.07 5.73
CA CYS A 46 -16.58 5.19 4.99
C CYS A 46 -16.87 5.05 3.50
N GLU A 47 -17.61 6.01 2.93
CA GLU A 47 -17.88 6.04 1.49
C GLU A 47 -16.61 6.30 0.66
N CYS A 48 -16.61 5.74 -0.55
CA CYS A 48 -15.51 5.85 -1.52
C CYS A 48 -14.16 5.34 -0.95
N LEU A 49 -14.21 4.31 -0.09
CA LEU A 49 -13.04 3.66 0.50
C LEU A 49 -13.20 2.14 0.43
N GLY A 50 -12.15 1.45 -0.01
CA GLY A 50 -12.09 -0.01 -0.01
C GLY A 50 -10.78 -0.50 0.56
N PHE A 51 -10.85 -1.58 1.35
CA PHE A 51 -9.67 -2.27 1.86
C PHE A 51 -9.45 -3.56 1.08
N ILE A 52 -8.20 -3.77 0.68
CA ILE A 52 -7.76 -4.99 0.02
C ILE A 52 -6.74 -5.67 0.93
N ARG A 53 -7.10 -6.84 1.48
CA ARG A 53 -6.14 -7.63 2.27
C ARG A 53 -5.13 -8.30 1.35
N PHE A 54 -3.84 -8.10 1.63
CA PHE A 54 -2.75 -8.78 0.93
C PHE A 54 -2.48 -10.17 1.52
N PRO A 55 -2.11 -11.17 0.69
CA PRO A 55 -1.65 -12.47 1.16
C PRO A 55 -0.38 -12.34 2.02
N LYS A 56 -0.19 -13.29 2.94
CA LYS A 56 1.07 -13.40 3.70
C LYS A 56 2.25 -13.55 2.72
N GLY A 57 3.33 -12.81 2.97
CA GLY A 57 4.55 -12.86 2.14
C GLY A 57 4.57 -11.97 0.89
N ARG A 58 3.48 -11.25 0.57
CA ARG A 58 3.48 -10.22 -0.47
C ARG A 58 3.71 -8.84 0.13
N ASN A 59 4.62 -8.06 -0.44
CA ASN A 59 4.84 -6.68 -0.02
C ASN A 59 3.83 -5.72 -0.72
N PRO A 60 2.95 -5.03 0.03
CA PRO A 60 1.94 -4.15 -0.55
C PRO A 60 2.54 -2.90 -1.21
N ILE A 61 3.67 -2.40 -0.71
CA ILE A 61 4.37 -1.23 -1.28
C ILE A 61 4.90 -1.59 -2.67
N GLN A 62 5.61 -2.71 -2.79
CA GLN A 62 6.16 -3.14 -4.08
C GLN A 62 5.05 -3.40 -5.12
N PHE A 63 3.94 -4.01 -4.69
CA PHE A 63 2.79 -4.25 -5.57
C PHE A 63 2.19 -2.93 -6.09
N ILE A 64 2.01 -1.94 -5.22
CA ILE A 64 1.45 -0.65 -5.61
C ILE A 64 2.43 0.11 -6.51
N ASN A 65 3.73 0.11 -6.21
CA ASN A 65 4.75 0.73 -7.08
C ASN A 65 4.70 0.11 -8.49
N HIS A 66 4.61 -1.22 -8.58
CA HIS A 66 4.47 -1.91 -9.86
C HIS A 66 3.18 -1.52 -10.59
N MET A 67 2.06 -1.46 -9.87
CA MET A 67 0.77 -1.07 -10.44
C MET A 67 0.80 0.37 -10.97
N VAL A 68 1.39 1.29 -10.21
CA VAL A 68 1.56 2.70 -10.57
C VAL A 68 2.45 2.83 -11.80
N LYS A 69 3.58 2.11 -11.84
CA LYS A 69 4.47 2.04 -13.00
C LYS A 69 3.73 1.55 -14.24
N LYS A 70 2.91 0.50 -14.15
CA LYS A 70 2.10 0.02 -15.29
C LYS A 70 1.12 1.06 -15.83
N VAL A 71 0.44 1.80 -14.94
CA VAL A 71 -0.48 2.88 -15.33
C VAL A 71 0.29 4.01 -16.02
N HIS A 72 1.44 4.38 -15.45
CA HIS A 72 2.33 5.38 -16.01
C HIS A 72 2.84 5.00 -17.41
N GLU A 73 3.26 3.74 -17.59
CA GLU A 73 3.89 3.26 -18.83
C GLU A 73 2.94 3.16 -20.02
N GLY A 74 1.69 2.77 -19.82
CA GLY A 74 1.02 2.29 -21.03
C GLY A 74 -0.18 1.41 -20.87
N GLN A 75 -0.13 0.53 -19.89
CA GLN A 75 -0.60 -0.81 -20.16
C GLN A 75 -2.14 -0.87 -20.25
N PRO A 76 -2.69 -1.40 -21.36
CA PRO A 76 -4.13 -1.51 -21.54
C PRO A 76 -4.76 -2.44 -20.50
N GLY A 77 -6.03 -2.20 -20.18
CA GLY A 77 -6.81 -3.10 -19.33
C GLY A 77 -6.58 -2.96 -17.81
N SER A 78 -5.97 -1.87 -17.34
CA SER A 78 -5.81 -1.70 -15.88
C SER A 78 -7.15 -1.51 -15.17
N GLY A 79 -8.14 -0.85 -15.79
CA GLY A 79 -9.42 -0.53 -15.16
C GLY A 79 -9.30 0.43 -13.96
N LEU A 80 -8.08 0.92 -13.67
CA LEU A 80 -7.76 1.69 -12.47
C LEU A 80 -7.97 3.20 -12.63
N ARG A 81 -8.37 3.68 -13.83
CA ARG A 81 -8.55 5.12 -14.11
C ARG A 81 -9.58 5.79 -13.19
N TYR A 82 -10.55 5.03 -12.69
CA TYR A 82 -11.58 5.52 -11.78
C TYR A 82 -11.16 5.48 -10.31
N ILE A 83 -10.03 4.86 -10.01
CA ILE A 83 -9.48 4.83 -8.65
C ILE A 83 -8.66 6.10 -8.47
N GLN A 84 -9.13 7.00 -7.60
CA GLN A 84 -8.41 8.24 -7.35
C GLN A 84 -7.04 7.96 -6.73
N ARG A 85 -6.97 7.18 -5.64
CA ARG A 85 -5.72 6.91 -4.92
C ARG A 85 -5.66 5.50 -4.38
N VAL A 86 -4.48 4.92 -4.39
CA VAL A 86 -4.17 3.65 -3.72
C VAL A 86 -3.10 3.90 -2.66
N THR A 87 -3.36 3.54 -1.41
CA THR A 87 -2.39 3.75 -0.32
C THR A 87 -1.86 2.40 0.16
N PRO A 88 -0.55 2.13 0.07
CA PRO A 88 0.02 0.92 0.63
C PRO A 88 -0.13 0.92 2.14
N VAL A 89 -0.52 -0.21 2.71
CA VAL A 89 -0.60 -0.41 4.16
C VAL A 89 0.19 -1.68 4.48
N THR A 90 1.29 -1.52 5.21
CA THR A 90 2.16 -2.65 5.59
C THR A 90 1.65 -3.36 6.83
N ALA A 91 1.13 -2.58 7.77
CA ALA A 91 0.58 -3.12 9.01
C ALA A 91 -0.59 -2.26 9.50
N THR A 92 -1.47 -2.86 10.31
CA THR A 92 -2.68 -2.21 10.83
C THR A 92 -2.89 -2.45 12.31
N CYS A 93 -3.52 -1.51 13.00
CA CYS A 93 -4.00 -1.67 14.38
C CYS A 93 -5.38 -1.02 14.57
N PRO A 94 -6.08 -1.30 15.68
CA PRO A 94 -7.30 -0.57 16.02
C PRO A 94 -7.03 0.93 16.17
N SER A 95 -7.94 1.77 15.66
CA SER A 95 -7.83 3.24 15.77
C SER A 95 -8.13 3.79 17.17
N THR A 96 -8.79 2.99 18.00
CA THR A 96 -9.21 3.37 19.36
C THR A 96 -8.11 3.22 20.40
N SER A 97 -6.95 2.65 20.05
CA SER A 97 -5.87 2.36 20.99
C SER A 97 -4.59 3.09 20.62
N LEU A 98 -4.24 4.11 21.41
CA LEU A 98 -2.99 4.85 21.27
C LEU A 98 -1.76 3.94 21.53
N THR A 99 -1.85 3.04 22.51
CA THR A 99 -0.78 2.08 22.84
C THR A 99 -0.51 1.12 21.68
N ALA A 100 -1.56 0.56 21.07
CA ALA A 100 -1.40 -0.30 19.90
C ALA A 100 -0.82 0.46 18.72
N PHE A 101 -1.24 1.71 18.52
CA PHE A 101 -0.70 2.60 17.50
C PHE A 101 0.80 2.87 17.69
N LYS A 102 1.23 3.32 18.87
CA LYS A 102 2.66 3.57 19.16
C LYS A 102 3.51 2.31 18.98
N SER A 103 3.00 1.15 19.41
CA SER A 103 3.68 -0.14 19.23
C SER A 103 3.84 -0.49 17.74
N LEU A 104 2.77 -0.31 16.95
CA LEU A 104 2.78 -0.55 15.51
C LEU A 104 3.76 0.37 14.77
N VAL A 105 3.73 1.68 15.09
CA VAL A 105 4.66 2.68 14.53
C VAL A 105 6.09 2.24 14.80
N THR A 106 6.42 1.93 16.06
CA THR A 106 7.77 1.51 16.45
C THR A 106 8.24 0.29 15.65
N GLN A 107 7.39 -0.72 15.51
CA GLN A 107 7.68 -1.92 14.73
C GLN A 107 7.91 -1.62 13.24
N VAL A 108 7.07 -0.78 12.63
CA VAL A 108 7.14 -0.45 11.21
C VAL A 108 8.32 0.46 10.88
N LEU A 109 8.67 1.39 11.78
CA LEU A 109 9.77 2.34 11.58
C LEU A 109 11.15 1.75 11.87
N LYS A 110 11.26 0.79 12.80
CA LYS A 110 12.54 0.23 13.25
C LYS A 110 13.47 -0.23 12.09
N PRO A 111 13.01 -0.91 11.03
CA PRO A 111 13.88 -1.31 9.92
C PRO A 111 14.47 -0.15 9.11
N TYR A 112 13.90 1.06 9.23
CA TYR A 112 14.31 2.24 8.47
C TYR A 112 15.06 3.25 9.33
N PHE A 113 14.59 3.48 10.56
CA PHE A 113 15.10 4.50 11.48
C PHE A 113 15.98 3.91 12.60
N GLY A 114 15.74 2.67 13.01
CA GLY A 114 16.45 2.00 14.10
C GLY A 114 17.54 1.04 13.65
N LEU A 115 18.22 1.34 12.54
CA LEU A 115 19.36 0.55 12.05
C LEU A 115 20.59 0.85 12.90
N ASP A 116 21.32 -0.19 13.32
CA ASP A 116 22.59 -0.04 14.03
C ASP A 116 23.65 0.44 13.03
N ARG A 117 24.02 1.72 13.14
CA ARG A 117 24.89 2.38 12.15
C ARG A 117 26.37 2.13 12.37
N THR A 118 26.75 1.30 13.34
CA THR A 118 28.13 0.81 13.50
C THR A 118 28.59 -0.05 12.32
N THR A 119 27.67 -0.65 11.56
CA THR A 119 27.96 -1.56 10.44
C THR A 119 27.49 -1.05 9.07
N SER A 120 26.89 0.14 8.98
CA SER A 120 26.24 0.63 7.76
C SER A 120 26.96 1.83 7.13
N SER A 121 27.27 1.75 5.84
CA SER A 121 27.99 2.76 5.05
C SER A 121 27.24 4.09 4.82
N THR A 122 26.06 4.28 5.43
CA THR A 122 25.20 5.44 5.15
C THR A 122 25.61 6.65 5.98
N SER A 123 26.26 7.61 5.31
CA SER A 123 26.87 8.80 5.90
C SER A 123 25.90 9.90 6.37
N PHE A 124 24.57 9.70 6.31
CA PHE A 124 23.57 10.71 6.67
C PHE A 124 22.29 10.15 7.30
N GLY A 125 21.64 10.94 8.16
CA GLY A 125 20.30 10.67 8.69
C GLY A 125 19.20 10.83 7.61
N LEU A 126 18.07 10.13 7.77
CA LEU A 126 16.99 10.19 6.78
C LEU A 126 16.28 11.55 6.83
N GLN A 127 16.02 12.12 5.66
CA GLN A 127 15.10 13.25 5.48
C GLN A 127 13.70 12.67 5.29
N TYR A 128 12.80 12.92 6.25
CA TYR A 128 11.48 12.29 6.26
C TYR A 128 10.33 13.28 6.47
N ARG A 129 9.10 12.87 6.13
CA ARG A 129 7.89 13.56 6.58
C ARG A 129 6.80 12.58 6.97
N ILE A 130 5.83 13.07 7.73
CA ILE A 130 4.66 12.31 8.16
C ILE A 130 3.46 12.82 7.36
N GLU A 131 2.74 11.92 6.71
CA GLU A 131 1.58 12.25 5.90
C GLU A 131 0.34 11.51 6.41
N PRO A 132 -0.42 12.12 7.34
CA PRO A 132 -1.63 11.52 7.87
C PRO A 132 -2.84 11.82 6.97
N ILE A 133 -3.60 10.77 6.67
CA ILE A 133 -4.91 10.79 6.03
C ILE A 133 -5.91 10.32 7.08
N ILE A 134 -6.82 11.20 7.50
CA ILE A 134 -7.81 10.89 8.54
C ILE A 134 -9.21 11.04 7.94
N ARG A 135 -10.03 9.99 8.04
CA ARG A 135 -11.43 10.01 7.59
C ARG A 135 -12.33 9.34 8.62
N CYS A 136 -13.45 9.97 8.94
CA CYS A 136 -14.46 9.45 9.86
C CYS A 136 -13.88 9.04 11.23
N HIS A 137 -12.88 9.78 11.71
CA HIS A 137 -12.24 9.57 13.00
C HIS A 137 -11.75 10.92 13.54
N ASP A 138 -11.88 11.13 14.85
CA ASP A 138 -11.39 12.34 15.52
C ASP A 138 -10.56 11.97 16.76
N GLN A 139 -11.07 11.11 17.64
CA GLN A 139 -10.34 10.68 18.83
C GLN A 139 -10.21 9.15 18.90
N PRO A 140 -9.13 8.63 19.50
CA PRO A 140 -8.01 9.36 20.09
C PRO A 140 -6.94 9.83 19.08
N LEU A 141 -7.00 9.36 17.82
CA LEU A 141 -5.93 9.59 16.83
C LEU A 141 -6.29 10.71 15.85
N ASN A 142 -6.44 11.93 16.35
CA ASN A 142 -6.50 13.13 15.49
C ASN A 142 -5.13 13.40 14.84
N ARG A 143 -5.12 14.37 13.90
CA ARG A 143 -3.92 14.74 13.15
C ARG A 143 -2.75 15.11 14.05
N THR A 144 -3.00 15.88 15.10
CA THR A 144 -1.97 16.35 16.03
C THR A 144 -1.38 15.18 16.79
N GLU A 145 -2.23 14.30 17.34
CA GLU A 145 -1.78 13.14 18.13
C GLU A 145 -0.96 12.16 17.29
N VAL A 146 -1.40 11.90 16.04
CA VAL A 146 -0.67 11.05 15.10
C VAL A 146 0.73 11.61 14.79
N ILE A 147 0.81 12.91 14.44
CA ILE A 147 2.09 13.55 14.10
C ILE A 147 3.02 13.57 15.32
N LYS A 148 2.50 13.94 16.49
CA LYS A 148 3.27 14.01 17.73
C LYS A 148 3.81 12.64 18.13
N SER A 149 2.94 11.63 18.20
CA SER A 149 3.32 10.26 18.59
C SER A 149 4.39 9.67 17.67
N ILE A 150 4.31 9.90 16.36
CA ILE A 150 5.33 9.43 15.41
C ILE A 150 6.63 10.22 15.57
N GLY A 151 6.53 11.55 15.78
CA GLY A 151 7.69 12.40 16.04
C GLY A 151 8.49 11.94 17.26
N GLU A 152 7.82 11.65 18.38
CA GLU A 152 8.43 11.11 19.60
C GLU A 152 9.21 9.82 19.30
N ILE A 153 8.58 8.86 18.60
CA ILE A 153 9.22 7.58 18.27
C ILE A 153 10.44 7.75 17.36
N VAL A 154 10.41 8.70 16.40
CA VAL A 154 11.58 8.97 15.57
C VAL A 154 12.69 9.64 16.37
N GLU A 155 12.37 10.46 17.37
CA GLU A 155 13.37 11.02 18.27
C GLU A 155 14.02 9.94 19.14
N ASP A 156 13.28 8.91 19.56
CA ASP A 156 13.86 7.73 20.23
C ASP A 156 14.85 6.98 19.30
N PHE A 157 14.55 6.92 18.00
CA PHE A 157 15.48 6.40 17.00
C PHE A 157 16.67 7.33 16.71
N ASN A 158 16.63 8.58 17.17
CA ASN A 158 17.77 9.49 17.16
C ASN A 158 18.66 9.38 18.42
N SER A 159 18.45 8.37 19.27
CA SER A 159 19.31 8.08 20.42
C SER A 159 20.66 7.50 20.00
N GLU A 160 21.65 7.57 20.89
CA GLU A 160 23.00 7.02 20.69
C GLU A 160 23.01 5.53 20.32
N LYS A 161 21.94 4.81 20.68
CA LYS A 161 21.75 3.40 20.35
C LYS A 161 21.69 3.12 18.83
N TYR A 162 21.20 4.07 18.04
CA TYR A 162 20.95 3.86 16.60
C TYR A 162 21.77 4.79 15.70
N ILE A 163 22.34 5.87 16.25
CA ILE A 163 23.13 6.82 15.46
C ILE A 163 24.58 6.38 15.40
N GLY A 164 25.11 6.33 14.17
CA GLY A 164 26.52 6.12 13.89
C GLY A 164 27.27 7.44 14.01
N ILE A 165 28.43 7.40 14.67
CA ILE A 165 29.34 8.54 14.77
C ILE A 165 30.31 8.44 13.59
N LYS A 166 30.30 9.43 12.69
CA LYS A 166 31.33 9.53 11.64
C LYS A 166 32.51 10.38 12.17
N PRO A 167 33.76 9.89 12.13
CA PRO A 167 34.93 10.74 12.27
C PRO A 167 35.02 11.64 11.03
N LEU A 168 35.05 12.95 11.21
CA LEU A 168 35.31 13.87 10.11
C LEU A 168 36.83 13.89 9.89
N GLU A 169 37.27 13.49 8.71
CA GLU A 169 38.67 13.71 8.29
C GLU A 169 38.89 15.24 8.22
N ASP A 170 39.96 15.69 8.88
CA ASP A 170 40.52 17.06 8.94
C ASP A 170 40.04 18.05 10.02
N GLN A 171 39.13 17.75 10.95
CA GLN A 171 38.93 18.60 12.16
C GLN A 171 38.63 17.80 13.44
N VAL A 172 39.43 18.06 14.48
CA VAL A 172 39.61 17.22 15.68
C VAL A 172 38.42 17.19 16.66
N ASP A 173 37.38 18.03 16.53
CA ASP A 173 36.31 18.11 17.55
C ASP A 173 34.85 18.19 17.04
N SER A 174 34.58 18.03 15.75
CA SER A 174 33.23 18.16 15.20
C SER A 174 32.56 16.81 14.92
N ARG A 175 32.04 16.16 15.97
CA ARG A 175 31.13 15.01 15.85
C ARG A 175 29.74 15.50 15.42
N ILE A 176 29.33 15.27 14.17
CA ILE A 176 27.96 15.59 13.72
C ILE A 176 27.10 14.33 13.81
N PRO A 177 26.17 14.23 14.78
CA PRO A 177 25.27 13.09 14.87
C PRO A 177 24.35 13.05 13.64
N LEU A 178 24.29 11.90 12.97
CA LEU A 178 23.52 11.69 11.74
C LEU A 178 22.04 11.46 12.04
N LYS A 179 21.40 12.45 12.68
CA LYS A 179 20.00 12.41 13.10
C LYS A 179 19.04 12.40 11.90
N HIS A 180 17.99 11.60 12.01
CA HIS A 180 16.81 11.69 11.15
C HIS A 180 16.13 13.04 11.35
N LYS A 181 15.81 13.73 10.25
CA LYS A 181 15.27 15.09 10.28
C LYS A 181 13.99 15.20 9.47
N VAL A 182 13.02 15.91 10.04
CA VAL A 182 11.79 16.27 9.33
C VAL A 182 12.10 17.23 8.18
N ASN A 183 11.65 16.90 6.98
CA ASN A 183 11.76 17.73 5.79
C ASN A 183 10.45 17.65 4.99
N LEU A 184 9.62 18.69 5.04
CA LEU A 184 8.31 18.68 4.40
C LEU A 184 8.38 18.77 2.87
N ASN A 185 9.47 19.35 2.34
CA ASN A 185 9.59 19.71 0.93
C ASN A 185 10.39 18.67 0.13
N ASN A 186 11.44 18.10 0.73
CA ASN A 186 12.36 17.17 0.08
C ASN A 186 12.59 15.92 0.96
N ALA A 187 11.50 15.31 1.40
CA ALA A 187 11.55 14.03 2.08
C ALA A 187 11.92 12.92 1.11
N LYS A 188 12.98 12.17 1.41
CA LYS A 188 13.30 10.91 0.71
C LYS A 188 12.42 9.77 1.19
N VAL A 189 11.96 9.85 2.44
CA VAL A 189 11.13 8.83 3.08
C VAL A 189 9.85 9.47 3.59
N VAL A 190 8.70 8.90 3.25
CA VAL A 190 7.40 9.36 3.72
C VAL A 190 6.75 8.28 4.59
N ILE A 191 6.36 8.67 5.80
CA ILE A 191 5.58 7.82 6.70
C ILE A 191 4.11 8.10 6.40
N LEU A 192 3.45 7.17 5.71
CA LEU A 192 2.03 7.25 5.39
C LEU A 192 1.23 6.67 6.54
N VAL A 193 0.27 7.44 7.05
CA VAL A 193 -0.61 7.00 8.13
C VAL A 193 -2.05 7.23 7.69
N SER A 194 -2.82 6.16 7.56
CA SER A 194 -4.23 6.24 7.21
C SER A 194 -5.08 5.86 8.41
N VAL A 195 -5.74 6.84 9.01
CA VAL A 195 -6.64 6.65 10.16
C VAL A 195 -8.07 6.68 9.65
N TYR A 196 -8.77 5.57 9.87
CA TYR A 196 -10.19 5.42 9.58
C TYR A 196 -10.93 5.09 10.86
N LYS A 197 -12.27 5.08 10.80
CA LYS A 197 -13.17 4.90 11.95
C LYS A 197 -12.68 3.86 12.96
N TYR A 198 -12.32 2.65 12.50
CA TYR A 198 -11.92 1.53 13.37
C TYR A 198 -10.47 1.04 13.16
N VAL A 199 -9.76 1.52 12.15
CA VAL A 199 -8.48 0.95 11.74
C VAL A 199 -7.49 2.04 11.36
N VAL A 200 -6.24 1.86 11.80
CA VAL A 200 -5.09 2.63 11.35
C VAL A 200 -4.23 1.73 10.48
N GLY A 201 -3.79 2.25 9.34
CA GLY A 201 -2.79 1.63 8.48
C GLY A 201 -1.52 2.47 8.43
N ILE A 202 -0.36 1.81 8.47
CA ILE A 202 0.95 2.48 8.40
C ILE A 202 1.79 1.85 7.29
N SER A 203 2.50 2.68 6.55
CA SER A 203 3.57 2.26 5.64
C SER A 203 4.68 3.32 5.58
N VAL A 204 5.88 2.88 5.22
CA VAL A 204 7.03 3.73 4.96
C VAL A 204 7.38 3.55 3.50
N VAL A 205 7.42 4.65 2.74
CA VAL A 205 7.66 4.62 1.29
C VAL A 205 8.79 5.58 0.92
N SER A 206 9.55 5.22 -0.12
CA SER A 206 10.47 6.13 -0.80
C SER A 206 9.83 6.66 -2.09
N ASP A 207 10.38 7.75 -2.61
CA ASP A 207 10.06 8.28 -3.96
C ASP A 207 8.56 8.60 -4.19
N TYR A 208 7.86 8.91 -3.11
CA TYR A 208 6.40 9.09 -3.08
C TYR A 208 5.89 10.25 -3.94
N ASP A 209 6.63 11.36 -4.02
CA ASP A 209 6.23 12.53 -4.82
C ASP A 209 6.60 12.45 -6.30
N GLN A 210 7.62 11.67 -6.65
CA GLN A 210 8.23 11.67 -7.99
C GLN A 210 7.39 10.82 -8.97
N GLU A 211 7.85 9.61 -9.26
CA GLU A 211 7.21 8.70 -10.23
C GLU A 211 5.79 8.31 -9.81
N CYS A 212 5.56 8.26 -8.49
CA CYS A 212 4.33 7.74 -7.94
C CYS A 212 3.18 8.74 -7.83
N LYS A 213 3.42 10.06 -8.03
CA LYS A 213 2.42 11.14 -7.84
C LYS A 213 1.52 10.93 -6.62
N ARG A 214 2.11 10.57 -5.47
CA ARG A 214 1.38 10.27 -4.22
C ARG A 214 0.34 9.16 -4.36
N PHE A 215 0.66 8.19 -5.21
CA PHE A 215 -0.18 7.07 -5.61
C PHE A 215 -1.58 7.46 -6.12
N ASN A 216 -1.71 8.65 -6.70
CA ASN A 216 -2.95 9.11 -7.32
C ASN A 216 -3.06 8.54 -8.75
N LEU A 217 -3.69 7.39 -8.91
CA LEU A 217 -3.76 6.68 -10.20
C LEU A 217 -4.51 7.50 -11.25
N GLN A 218 -5.56 8.22 -10.83
CA GLN A 218 -6.30 9.12 -11.72
C GLN A 218 -5.40 10.22 -12.28
N ALA A 219 -4.63 10.93 -11.43
CA ALA A 219 -3.73 12.01 -11.87
C ALA A 219 -2.58 11.50 -12.74
N ILE A 220 -2.17 10.24 -12.59
CA ILE A 220 -1.18 9.60 -13.45
C ILE A 220 -1.80 9.30 -14.82
N ALA A 221 -3.00 8.73 -14.85
CA ALA A 221 -3.73 8.46 -16.09
C ALA A 221 -4.04 9.75 -16.87
N GLU A 222 -4.57 10.79 -16.21
CA GLU A 222 -4.89 12.08 -16.84
C GLU A 222 -3.64 12.77 -17.41
N ALA A 223 -2.52 12.75 -16.69
CA ALA A 223 -1.30 13.35 -17.19
C ALA A 223 -0.72 12.62 -18.40
N ARG A 224 -0.91 11.30 -18.46
CA ARG A 224 -0.52 10.50 -19.61
C ARG A 224 -1.40 10.79 -20.82
N GLU A 225 -2.72 10.89 -20.64
CA GLU A 225 -3.66 11.26 -21.70
C GLU A 225 -3.30 12.64 -22.29
N LYS A 226 -2.99 13.63 -21.43
CA LYS A 226 -2.49 14.95 -21.86
C LYS A 226 -1.20 14.84 -22.67
N THR A 227 -0.22 14.06 -22.20
CA THR A 227 1.06 13.87 -22.90
C THR A 227 0.87 13.22 -24.28
N GLN A 228 -0.07 12.27 -24.42
CA GLN A 228 -0.40 11.65 -25.70
C GLN A 228 -1.07 12.63 -26.68
N LEU A 229 -1.99 13.46 -26.18
CA LEU A 229 -2.64 14.52 -26.96
C LEU A 229 -1.61 15.54 -27.47
N ASP A 230 -0.70 15.99 -26.60
CA ASP A 230 0.35 16.96 -26.95
C ASP A 230 1.34 16.39 -27.97
N THR A 231 1.67 15.09 -27.86
CA THR A 231 2.56 14.40 -28.80
C THR A 231 1.90 14.23 -30.17
N SER A 232 0.61 13.85 -30.19
CA SER A 232 -0.18 13.73 -31.42
C SER A 232 -0.40 15.08 -32.11
N ALA A 233 -0.61 16.14 -31.33
CA ALA A 233 -0.73 17.51 -31.84
C ALA A 233 0.57 18.02 -32.49
N LYS A 234 1.73 17.63 -31.96
CA LYS A 234 3.05 17.97 -32.53
C LYS A 234 3.43 17.15 -33.77
N LEU A 235 2.81 16.00 -33.99
CA LEU A 235 3.10 15.08 -35.11
C LEU A 235 2.16 15.25 -36.32
N LYS A 236 1.21 16.20 -36.30
CA LYS A 236 0.38 16.47 -37.48
C LYS A 236 1.26 17.03 -38.63
N PRO A 237 1.22 16.47 -39.85
CA PRO A 237 2.06 16.94 -40.96
C PRO A 237 1.68 18.36 -41.39
N ILE A 238 2.68 19.12 -41.85
CA ILE A 238 2.51 20.35 -42.62
C ILE A 238 1.61 20.01 -43.82
N GLU A 239 0.43 20.62 -43.87
CA GLU A 239 -0.49 20.52 -45.00
C GLU A 239 0.22 21.16 -46.21
N VAL A 240 0.70 20.34 -47.16
CA VAL A 240 1.31 20.84 -48.39
C VAL A 240 0.18 21.44 -49.24
N MET A 241 0.17 22.76 -49.35
CA MET A 241 -0.79 23.49 -50.18
C MET A 241 -0.64 23.05 -51.65
N PRO A 242 -1.73 22.75 -52.37
CA PRO A 242 -1.65 22.52 -53.81
C PRO A 242 -1.36 23.85 -54.52
N THR A 243 -0.30 23.88 -55.34
CA THR A 243 -0.06 24.99 -56.26
C THR A 243 -0.96 24.82 -57.48
N ASP A 244 -2.06 25.57 -57.52
CA ASP A 244 -2.84 25.77 -58.74
C ASP A 244 -2.06 26.67 -59.70
N SER A 245 -1.65 26.13 -60.85
CA SER A 245 -1.22 26.92 -62.00
C SER A 245 -2.08 26.55 -63.21
N SER A 246 -3.29 27.10 -63.26
CA SER A 246 -4.09 27.20 -64.47
C SER A 246 -3.63 28.43 -65.27
N ILE A 247 -2.69 28.24 -66.19
CA ILE A 247 -2.45 29.21 -67.26
C ILE A 247 -3.43 28.87 -68.38
N SER A 248 -4.52 29.64 -68.43
CA SER A 248 -5.39 29.75 -69.59
C SER A 248 -4.85 30.87 -70.47
N ILE A 249 -4.46 30.55 -71.70
CA ILE A 249 -4.40 31.51 -72.80
C ILE A 249 -5.11 30.86 -73.98
N CYS A 250 -6.34 31.29 -74.23
CA CYS A 250 -7.04 31.10 -75.51
C CYS A 250 -6.47 32.08 -76.53
N SER A 251 -6.10 31.55 -77.70
CA SER A 251 -6.50 31.95 -79.07
C SER A 251 -5.50 31.44 -80.09
#